data_AF-A0A8T7E240-F1
#
_entry.id   AF-A0A8T7E240-F1
#
_cell.length_a   1.000
_cell.length_b   1.000
_cell.length_c   1.000
_cell.angle_alpha   90.00
_cell.angle_beta   90.00
_cell.angle_gamma   90.00
#
_symmetry.space_group_name_H-M   'P 1'
#
loop_
_entity.id
_entity.type
_entity.pdbx_description
1 polymer ?
#
loop_
_entity_poly.entity_id
_entity_poly.type
_entity_poly.pdbx_seq_one_letter_code
_entity_poly.pdbx_strand_id
1 'polypeptide(L)' 'LQRAGLLTTTRKTRGDDIDAACGQLVGDVKARGGRARRAARGVAA' A
#
# COMPACT_ATOMS: atom_id res chain seq x y z
N LEU A 1 -0.78 19.68 -14.93
CA LEU A 1 -1.93 20.02 -14.07
C LEU A 1 -1.98 21.52 -13.81
N GLN A 2 -0.96 22.11 -13.17
CA GLN A 2 -0.89 23.57 -12.97
C GLN A 2 -0.92 24.37 -14.29
N ARG A 3 -0.10 23.99 -15.29
CA ARG A 3 -0.14 24.60 -16.64
C ARG A 3 -1.46 24.40 -17.39
N ALA A 4 -2.29 23.46 -16.94
CA ALA A 4 -3.62 23.21 -17.51
C ALA A 4 -4.73 23.96 -16.73
N GLY A 5 -4.37 24.87 -15.82
CA GLY A 5 -5.32 25.66 -15.02
C GLY A 5 -6.00 24.88 -13.89
N LEU A 6 -5.52 23.68 -13.55
CA LEU A 6 -6.10 22.86 -12.49
C LEU A 6 -5.49 23.21 -11.14
N LEU A 7 -6.34 23.42 -10.12
CA LEU A 7 -5.90 23.56 -8.73
C LEU A 7 -5.35 22.23 -8.23
N THR A 8 -4.03 22.19 -8.00
CA THR A 8 -3.36 20.99 -7.53
C THR A 8 -2.36 21.30 -6.43
N THR A 9 -2.35 20.47 -5.40
CA THR A 9 -1.43 20.56 -4.28
C THR A 9 -0.76 19.21 -4.03
N THR A 10 0.53 19.24 -3.69
CA THR A 10 1.26 18.05 -3.25
C THR A 10 1.04 17.89 -1.74
N ARG A 11 0.66 16.69 -1.31
CA ARG A 11 0.53 16.37 0.12
C ARG A 11 1.89 15.92 0.67
N LYS A 12 2.20 16.34 1.90
CA LYS A 12 3.34 15.80 2.66
C LYS A 12 3.02 14.37 3.10
N THR A 13 4.01 13.49 3.03
CA THR A 13 3.95 12.15 3.62
C THR A 13 3.87 12.28 5.14
N ARG A 14 2.98 11.50 5.76
CA ARG A 14 2.76 11.48 7.22
C ARG A 14 2.58 10.04 7.67
N GLY A 15 3.20 9.68 8.80
CA GLY A 15 3.09 8.34 9.40
C GLY A 15 3.91 7.26 8.70
N ASP A 16 4.97 7.63 7.96
CA ASP A 16 5.84 6.67 7.25
C ASP A 16 6.70 5.83 8.22
N ASP A 17 7.07 6.42 9.35
CA ASP A 17 7.82 5.83 10.45
C ASP A 17 7.03 4.78 11.25
N ILE A 18 5.71 4.76 11.07
CA ILE A 18 4.79 3.87 11.78
C ILE A 18 3.89 3.06 10.83
N ASP A 19 4.30 2.90 9.56
CA ASP A 19 3.58 2.15 8.54
C ASP A 19 2.11 2.59 8.34
N ALA A 20 1.84 3.88 8.56
CA ALA A 20 0.50 4.48 8.49
C ALA A 20 0.34 5.48 7.33
N ALA A 21 1.36 5.65 6.47
CA ALA A 21 1.23 6.49 5.29
C ALA A 21 0.26 5.87 4.28
N CYS A 22 -0.17 6.69 3.31
CA CYS A 22 -1.05 6.23 2.24
C CYS A 22 -0.43 5.03 1.51
N GLY A 23 -1.12 3.88 1.53
CA GLY A 23 -0.69 2.65 0.88
C GLY A 23 0.00 1.62 1.79
N GLN A 24 0.34 1.98 3.04
CA GLN A 24 1.03 1.08 3.98
C GLN A 24 0.08 0.26 4.86
N LEU A 25 -1.21 0.58 4.90
CA LEU A 25 -2.18 -0.11 5.76
C LEU A 25 -2.46 -1.55 5.25
N VAL A 26 -1.72 -2.53 5.78
CA VAL A 26 -1.88 -3.95 5.43
C VAL A 26 -3.05 -4.59 6.18
N GLY A 27 -3.17 -4.33 7.49
CA GLY A 27 -4.19 -4.90 8.37
C GLY A 27 -4.20 -6.44 8.44
N ASP A 28 -5.08 -7.00 9.27
CA ASP A 28 -5.29 -8.45 9.34
C ASP A 28 -6.40 -8.88 8.37
N VAL A 29 -5.98 -9.38 7.20
CA VAL A 29 -6.92 -9.78 6.13
C VAL A 29 -6.91 -11.29 5.93
N LYS A 30 -8.04 -11.94 6.20
CA LYS A 30 -8.22 -13.36 5.88
C LYS A 30 -8.24 -13.57 4.36
N ALA A 31 -7.26 -14.31 3.84
CA ALA A 31 -7.19 -14.64 2.42
C ALA A 31 -8.40 -15.50 2.00
N ARG A 32 -9.10 -15.07 0.94
CA ARG A 32 -10.32 -15.74 0.45
C ARG A 32 -10.08 -16.91 -0.52
N GLY A 33 -8.82 -17.24 -0.85
CA GLY A 33 -8.49 -18.27 -1.84
C GLY A 33 -7.06 -18.79 -1.72
N GLY A 34 -6.57 -19.50 -2.74
CA GLY A 34 -5.28 -20.22 -2.71
C GLY A 34 -4.00 -19.39 -2.56
N ARG A 35 -4.11 -18.08 -2.30
CA ARG A 35 -2.98 -17.19 -2.01
C ARG A 35 -2.18 -17.66 -0.79
N ALA A 36 -2.85 -18.14 0.26
CA ALA A 36 -2.16 -18.72 1.42
C ALA A 36 -1.28 -19.92 1.02
N ARG A 37 -1.81 -20.82 0.18
CA ARG A 37 -1.09 -22.00 -0.33
C ARG A 37 0.07 -21.64 -1.27
N ARG A 38 -0.04 -20.54 -2.03
CA ARG A 38 1.02 -20.04 -2.92
C ARG A 38 2.12 -19.30 -2.14
N ALA A 39 1.76 -18.49 -1.15
CA ALA A 39 2.73 -17.82 -0.28
C ALA A 39 3.66 -18.82 0.43
N ALA A 40 3.11 -19.91 0.95
CA ALA A 40 3.90 -20.99 1.57
C ALA A 40 4.88 -21.70 0.60
N ARG A 41 4.69 -21.60 -0.72
CA ARG A 41 5.55 -22.23 -1.73
C ARG A 41 6.63 -21.29 -2.29
N GLY A 42 6.53 -19.99 -2.06
CA GLY A 42 7.39 -18.97 -2.69
C GLY A 42 8.52 -18.44 -1.81
N VAL A 43 8.62 -18.86 -0.53
CA VAL A 43 9.61 -18.36 0.45
C VAL A 43 10.77 -19.36 0.67
N ALA A 44 10.80 -20.46 -0.08
CA ALA A 44 11.95 -21.37 -0.12
C ALA A 44 12.85 -21.00 -1.32
N ALA A 45 13.59 -19.91 -1.20
CA ALA A 45 14.74 -19.55 -2.03
C ALA A 45 15.68 -18.65 -1.23
#